data_AF-A0A8T3W728-F1
#
_entry.id   AF-A0A8T3W728-F1
#
_cell.length_a   1.000
_cell.length_b   1.000
_cell.length_c   1.000
_cell.angle_alpha   90.00
_cell.angle_beta   90.00
_cell.angle_gamma   90.00
#
_symmetry.space_group_name_H-M   'P 1'
#
loop_
_entity.id
_entity.type
_entity.pdbx_description
1 polymer ?
#
loop_
_entity_poly.entity_id
_entity_poly.type
_entity_poly.pdbx_seq_one_letter_code
_entity_poly.pdbx_strand_id
1 'polypeptide(L)'
;MLFYKKNNCSHIGNSKAQGSVEFLMLFGAAMFFFILFLGVIQTNIQDKNKEKERLIVQNIALGAQNEISIAAESTDGYYRNFSIPENILGKDYGISNGNEYLNISLGKFAVFYKIPPINGEIKKGINAIKKENGQVYLNS
;
A
#
# COMPACT_ATOMS: atom_id res chain seq x y z
N MET A 1 76.52 4.82 -52.40
CA MET A 1 76.23 4.46 -51.00
C MET A 1 75.17 5.43 -50.49
N LEU A 2 73.89 5.06 -50.56
CA LEU A 2 72.76 5.91 -50.16
C LEU A 2 72.33 5.53 -48.74
N PHE A 3 72.46 6.46 -47.79
CA PHE A 3 71.99 6.30 -46.42
C PHE A 3 70.50 6.61 -46.34
N TYR A 4 69.70 5.62 -45.94
CA TYR A 4 68.27 5.76 -45.71
C TYR A 4 68.01 6.27 -44.28
N LYS A 5 67.52 7.51 -44.15
CA LYS A 5 67.20 8.15 -42.86
C LYS A 5 65.81 7.69 -42.40
N LYS A 6 65.77 6.81 -41.40
CA LYS A 6 64.53 6.32 -40.77
C LYS A 6 63.99 7.38 -39.80
N ASN A 7 62.89 8.02 -40.15
CA ASN A 7 62.18 8.94 -39.26
C ASN A 7 61.35 8.12 -38.26
N ASN A 8 61.75 8.12 -36.99
CA ASN A 8 60.94 7.60 -35.90
C ASN A 8 59.80 8.60 -35.64
N CYS A 9 58.61 8.25 -36.12
CA CYS A 9 57.39 8.98 -35.79
C CYS A 9 57.03 8.68 -34.33
N SER A 10 57.16 9.69 -33.47
CA SER A 10 56.85 9.60 -32.05
C SER A 10 55.36 9.35 -31.83
N HIS A 11 55.01 8.25 -31.16
CA HIS A 11 53.69 7.97 -30.58
C HIS A 11 53.30 9.06 -29.56
N ILE A 12 52.90 10.24 -30.02
CA ILE A 12 52.33 11.30 -29.18
C ILE A 12 50.90 11.51 -29.64
N GLY A 13 49.95 11.11 -28.81
CA GLY A 13 48.54 11.47 -28.96
C GLY A 13 47.58 10.30 -28.93
N ASN A 14 47.40 9.68 -27.76
CA ASN A 14 46.17 8.90 -27.49
C ASN A 14 45.82 8.75 -25.99
N SER A 15 46.70 9.15 -25.06
CA SER A 15 46.45 9.00 -23.63
C SER A 15 45.26 9.82 -23.10
N LYS A 16 45.02 11.01 -23.67
CA LYS A 16 43.88 11.87 -23.26
C LYS A 16 42.53 11.28 -23.68
N ALA A 17 42.46 10.66 -24.87
CA ALA A 17 41.25 10.00 -25.34
C ALA A 17 40.96 8.72 -24.56
N GLN A 18 42.01 7.97 -24.21
CA GLN A 18 41.89 6.73 -23.43
C GLN A 18 41.31 6.99 -22.03
N GLY A 19 41.78 8.03 -21.32
CA GLY A 19 41.27 8.36 -19.98
C GLY A 19 39.77 8.72 -19.96
N SER A 20 39.28 9.41 -20.99
CA SER A 20 37.85 9.73 -21.12
C SER A 20 37.00 8.47 -21.31
N VAL A 21 37.51 7.48 -22.06
CA VAL A 21 36.80 6.21 -22.29
C VAL A 21 36.74 5.37 -21.01
N GLU A 22 37.85 5.28 -20.27
CA GLU A 22 37.91 4.56 -18.99
C GLU A 22 36.95 5.19 -17.96
N PHE A 23 36.95 6.53 -17.84
CA PHE A 23 36.01 7.24 -16.99
C PHE A 23 34.55 6.96 -17.39
N LEU A 24 34.24 7.02 -18.69
CA LEU A 24 32.89 6.76 -19.18
C LEU A 24 32.43 5.34 -18.90
N MET A 25 33.33 4.35 -19.02
CA MET A 25 33.03 2.96 -18.68
C MET A 25 32.73 2.80 -17.18
N LEU A 26 33.55 3.37 -16.30
CA LEU A 26 33.34 3.33 -14.85
C LEU A 26 32.06 4.06 -14.44
N PHE A 27 31.83 5.24 -15.01
CA PHE A 27 30.63 6.03 -14.75
C PHE A 27 29.37 5.30 -15.23
N GLY A 28 29.40 4.70 -16.42
CA GLY A 28 28.30 3.89 -16.94
C GLY A 28 27.98 2.69 -16.05
N ALA A 29 29.01 1.98 -15.58
CA ALA A 29 28.83 0.90 -14.62
C ALA A 29 28.20 1.38 -13.30
N ALA A 30 28.69 2.51 -12.75
CA ALA A 30 28.13 3.09 -11.53
C ALA A 30 26.66 3.51 -11.71
N MET A 31 26.31 4.15 -12.83
CA MET A 31 24.92 4.50 -13.15
C MET A 31 24.04 3.27 -13.31
N PHE A 32 24.55 2.21 -13.92
CA PHE A 32 23.81 0.95 -14.04
C PHE A 32 23.46 0.37 -12.67
N PHE A 33 24.43 0.27 -11.76
CA PHE A 33 24.16 -0.19 -10.39
C PHE A 33 23.21 0.74 -9.65
N PHE A 34 23.33 2.04 -9.84
CA PHE A 34 22.43 3.02 -9.24
C PHE A 34 20.97 2.82 -9.68
N ILE A 35 20.74 2.58 -10.98
CA ILE A 35 19.39 2.31 -11.51
C ILE A 35 18.82 1.00 -10.92
N LEU A 36 19.63 -0.06 -10.86
CA LEU A 36 19.21 -1.33 -10.24
C LEU A 36 18.83 -1.13 -8.77
N PHE A 37 19.64 -0.38 -8.02
CA PHE A 37 19.38 -0.07 -6.62
C PHE A 37 18.09 0.72 -6.43
N LEU A 38 17.84 1.75 -7.25
CA LEU A 38 16.58 2.50 -7.24
C LEU A 38 15.38 1.60 -7.55
N GLY A 39 15.53 0.64 -8.48
CA GLY A 39 14.51 -0.36 -8.78
C GLY A 39 14.13 -1.19 -7.56
N VAL A 40 15.12 -1.66 -6.79
CA VAL A 40 14.89 -2.41 -5.54
C VAL A 40 14.22 -1.54 -4.47
N ILE A 41 14.59 -0.26 -4.34
CA ILE A 41 13.93 0.65 -3.40
C ILE A 41 12.44 0.81 -3.77
N GLN A 42 12.16 0.99 -5.05
CA GLN A 42 10.79 1.23 -5.52
C GLN A 42 9.87 0.03 -5.24
N THR A 43 10.35 -1.20 -5.44
CA THR A 43 9.55 -2.41 -5.13
C THR A 43 9.26 -2.52 -3.63
N ASN A 44 10.25 -2.26 -2.77
CA ASN A 44 10.05 -2.26 -1.33
C ASN A 44 9.02 -1.21 -0.87
N ILE A 45 9.07 0.00 -1.44
CA ILE A 45 8.08 1.05 -1.12
C ILE A 45 6.67 0.61 -1.53
N GLN A 46 6.52 0.00 -2.71
CA GLN A 46 5.21 -0.49 -3.18
C GLN A 46 4.65 -1.57 -2.26
N ASP A 47 5.48 -2.51 -1.82
CA ASP A 47 5.03 -3.60 -0.95
C ASP A 47 4.68 -3.09 0.46
N LYS A 48 5.45 -2.12 0.98
CA LYS A 48 5.09 -1.44 2.23
C LYS A 48 3.80 -0.64 2.14
N ASN A 49 3.51 -0.02 1.00
CA ASN A 49 2.23 0.65 0.79
C ASN A 49 1.06 -0.35 0.75
N LYS A 50 1.21 -1.50 0.08
CA LYS A 50 0.19 -2.57 0.09
C LYS A 50 -0.04 -3.13 1.49
N GLU A 51 1.03 -3.35 2.25
CA GLU A 51 0.95 -3.81 3.65
C GLU A 51 0.20 -2.79 4.51
N LYS A 52 0.55 -1.51 4.38
CA LYS A 52 -0.15 -0.42 5.07
C LYS A 52 -1.63 -0.35 4.70
N GLU A 53 -1.98 -0.45 3.42
CA GLU A 53 -3.37 -0.48 2.95
C GLU A 53 -4.15 -1.64 3.58
N ARG A 54 -3.56 -2.84 3.60
CA ARG A 54 -4.14 -4.02 4.22
C ARG A 54 -4.39 -3.83 5.72
N LEU A 55 -3.41 -3.30 6.46
CA LEU A 55 -3.56 -3.05 7.89
C LEU A 55 -4.66 -2.04 8.19
N ILE A 56 -4.79 -0.99 7.38
CA ILE A 56 -5.86 0.01 7.57
C ILE A 56 -7.23 -0.61 7.34
N VAL A 57 -7.43 -1.34 6.24
CA VAL A 57 -8.70 -2.03 5.94
C VAL A 57 -9.05 -3.02 7.05
N GLN A 58 -8.07 -3.79 7.52
CA GLN A 58 -8.24 -4.71 8.64
C GLN A 58 -8.65 -4.00 9.93
N ASN A 59 -8.02 -2.88 10.27
CA ASN A 59 -8.35 -2.11 11.47
C ASN A 59 -9.77 -1.51 11.39
N ILE A 60 -10.19 -1.03 10.22
CA ILE A 60 -11.57 -0.54 10.03
C ILE A 60 -12.57 -1.68 10.22
N ALA A 61 -12.31 -2.85 9.62
CA ALA A 61 -13.20 -4.00 9.74
C ALA A 61 -13.28 -4.53 11.18
N LEU A 62 -12.14 -4.62 11.88
CA LEU A 62 -12.08 -4.99 13.30
C LEU A 62 -12.77 -3.96 14.19
N GLY A 63 -12.62 -2.67 13.90
CA GLY A 63 -13.32 -1.61 14.61
C GLY A 63 -14.85 -1.75 14.50
N ALA A 64 -15.36 -1.91 13.28
CA ALA A 64 -16.79 -2.12 13.05
C ALA A 64 -17.29 -3.45 13.67
N GLN A 65 -16.54 -4.54 13.52
CA GLN A 65 -16.86 -5.82 14.15
C GLN A 65 -16.97 -5.68 15.67
N ASN A 66 -15.99 -5.04 16.30
CA ASN A 66 -15.97 -4.86 17.76
C ASN A 66 -17.16 -4.04 18.25
N GLU A 67 -17.51 -2.94 17.57
CA GLU A 67 -18.69 -2.16 17.95
C GLU A 67 -19.99 -2.98 17.86
N ILE A 68 -20.12 -3.82 16.84
CA ILE A 68 -21.27 -4.72 16.68
C ILE A 68 -21.28 -5.79 17.78
N SER A 69 -20.14 -6.41 18.08
CA SER A 69 -20.03 -7.39 19.16
C SER A 69 -20.35 -6.78 20.52
N ILE A 70 -19.85 -5.58 20.81
CA ILE A 70 -20.17 -4.84 22.04
C ILE A 70 -21.68 -4.58 22.13
N ALA A 71 -22.30 -4.11 21.05
CA ALA A 71 -23.75 -3.90 21.03
C ALA A 71 -24.51 -5.21 21.27
N ALA A 72 -24.09 -6.31 20.65
CA ALA A 72 -24.72 -7.62 20.78
C ALA A 72 -24.59 -8.20 22.20
N GLU A 73 -23.46 -8.00 22.87
CA GLU A 73 -23.21 -8.44 24.25
C GLU A 73 -23.80 -7.50 25.30
N SER A 74 -24.09 -6.25 24.93
CA SER A 74 -24.68 -5.25 25.83
C SER A 74 -26.14 -5.56 26.18
N THR A 75 -26.65 -4.93 27.22
CA THR A 75 -28.08 -4.98 27.56
C THR A 75 -28.92 -4.17 26.56
N ASP A 76 -30.21 -4.47 26.50
CA ASP A 76 -31.17 -3.66 25.75
C ASP A 76 -31.13 -2.20 26.23
N GLY A 77 -31.28 -1.26 25.30
CA GLY A 77 -31.09 0.18 25.53
C GLY A 77 -29.67 0.67 25.23
N TYR A 78 -28.74 -0.20 24.82
CA TYR A 78 -27.44 0.24 24.29
C TYR A 78 -27.66 1.14 23.06
N TYR A 79 -26.98 2.28 23.03
CA TYR A 79 -26.97 3.20 21.91
C TYR A 79 -25.61 3.88 21.79
N ARG A 80 -25.02 3.88 20.59
CA ARG A 80 -23.77 4.58 20.33
C ARG A 80 -23.67 4.98 18.86
N ASN A 81 -22.92 6.05 18.61
CA ASN A 81 -22.49 6.41 17.26
C ASN A 81 -21.02 6.03 17.07
N PHE A 82 -20.69 5.45 15.92
CA PHE A 82 -19.32 5.17 15.52
C PHE A 82 -19.10 5.59 14.07
N SER A 83 -17.85 5.93 13.73
CA SER A 83 -17.51 6.45 12.41
C SER A 83 -16.67 5.46 11.62
N ILE A 84 -17.02 5.28 10.36
CA ILE A 84 -16.23 4.57 9.37
C ILE A 84 -15.67 5.61 8.38
N PRO A 85 -14.37 5.59 8.05
CA PRO A 85 -13.78 6.57 7.14
C PRO A 85 -14.49 6.62 5.77
N GLU A 86 -14.58 7.80 5.15
CA GLU A 86 -15.16 7.93 3.80
C GLU A 86 -14.26 7.34 2.71
N ASN A 87 -12.95 7.36 2.93
CA ASN A 87 -11.95 6.80 2.02
C ASN A 87 -10.77 6.22 2.80
N ILE A 88 -9.99 5.38 2.13
CA ILE A 88 -8.76 4.80 2.67
C ILE A 88 -7.60 5.34 1.85
N LEU A 89 -6.78 6.22 2.44
CA LEU A 89 -5.66 6.87 1.77
C LEU A 89 -6.08 7.59 0.46
N GLY A 90 -7.25 8.24 0.46
CA GLY A 90 -7.80 8.92 -0.72
C GLY A 90 -8.41 7.98 -1.77
N LYS A 91 -8.44 6.66 -1.52
CA LYS A 91 -9.05 5.67 -2.41
C LYS A 91 -10.45 5.30 -1.93
N ASP A 92 -11.34 5.12 -2.90
CA ASP A 92 -12.65 4.54 -2.65
C ASP A 92 -12.54 3.05 -2.32
N TYR A 93 -13.45 2.56 -1.48
CA TYR A 93 -13.47 1.19 -0.99
C TYR A 93 -14.90 0.70 -0.82
N GLY A 94 -15.13 -0.60 -0.94
CA GLY A 94 -16.42 -1.23 -0.73
C GLY A 94 -16.62 -1.62 0.73
N ILE A 95 -17.84 -1.42 1.23
CA ILE A 95 -18.32 -1.97 2.49
C ILE A 95 -19.64 -2.67 2.23
N SER A 96 -19.76 -3.91 2.70
CA SER A 96 -21.01 -4.64 2.67
C SER A 96 -21.11 -5.56 3.88
N ASN A 97 -22.31 -5.75 4.40
CA ASN A 97 -22.57 -6.73 5.45
C ASN A 97 -23.69 -7.68 5.01
N GLY A 98 -23.58 -8.93 5.42
CA GLY A 98 -24.68 -9.88 5.40
C GLY A 98 -25.17 -10.17 6.81
N ASN A 99 -25.96 -11.23 6.96
CA ASN A 99 -26.53 -11.61 8.26
C ASN A 99 -25.46 -11.92 9.32
N GLU A 100 -24.32 -12.52 8.94
CA GLU A 100 -23.28 -12.92 9.91
C GLU A 100 -21.86 -12.54 9.47
N TYR A 101 -21.72 -11.66 8.47
CA TYR A 101 -20.41 -11.26 7.99
C TYR A 101 -20.35 -9.78 7.64
N LEU A 102 -19.17 -9.21 7.85
CA LEU A 102 -18.74 -7.90 7.36
C LEU A 102 -17.66 -8.11 6.31
N ASN A 103 -17.85 -7.49 5.16
CA ASN A 103 -16.88 -7.43 4.08
C ASN A 103 -16.43 -5.99 3.84
N ILE A 104 -15.12 -5.77 3.84
CA ILE A 104 -14.53 -4.49 3.42
C ILE A 104 -13.52 -4.78 2.31
N SER A 105 -13.69 -4.16 1.16
CA SER A 105 -12.86 -4.38 -0.03
C SER A 105 -12.19 -3.11 -0.51
N LEU A 106 -10.91 -3.20 -0.87
CA LEU A 106 -10.12 -2.10 -1.43
C LEU A 106 -9.32 -2.64 -2.64
N GLY A 107 -9.74 -2.26 -3.84
CA GLY A 107 -9.11 -2.74 -5.08
C GLY A 107 -9.19 -4.26 -5.23
N LYS A 108 -8.05 -4.95 -5.18
CA LYS A 108 -7.95 -6.43 -5.29
C LYS A 108 -7.96 -7.15 -3.95
N PHE A 109 -8.07 -6.40 -2.85
CA PHE A 109 -8.02 -6.94 -1.49
C PHE A 109 -9.41 -6.86 -0.86
N ALA A 110 -9.78 -7.88 -0.09
CA ALA A 110 -11.00 -7.90 0.71
C ALA A 110 -10.74 -8.62 2.03
N VAL A 111 -11.36 -8.14 3.10
CA VAL A 111 -11.38 -8.82 4.40
C VAL A 111 -12.81 -9.20 4.75
N PHE A 112 -12.95 -10.39 5.33
CA PHE A 112 -14.20 -10.92 5.81
C PHE A 112 -14.09 -11.20 7.30
N TYR A 113 -15.00 -10.63 8.07
CA TYR A 113 -15.10 -10.86 9.51
C TYR A 113 -16.47 -11.39 9.86
N LYS A 114 -16.52 -12.38 10.75
CA LYS A 114 -17.78 -12.84 11.31
C LYS A 114 -18.32 -11.79 12.26
N ILE A 115 -19.59 -11.43 12.13
CA ILE A 115 -20.29 -10.52 13.03
C ILE A 115 -21.55 -11.19 13.59
N PRO A 116 -22.04 -10.80 14.77
CA PRO A 116 -23.38 -11.12 15.23
C PRO A 116 -24.47 -10.68 14.24
N PRO A 117 -25.67 -11.28 14.28
CA PRO A 117 -26.78 -10.86 13.45
C PRO A 117 -27.18 -9.42 13.74
N ILE A 118 -27.25 -8.62 12.68
CA ILE A 118 -27.62 -7.21 12.71
C ILE A 118 -28.77 -6.94 11.74
N ASN A 119 -29.62 -5.99 12.11
CA ASN A 119 -30.66 -5.44 11.25
C ASN A 119 -30.20 -4.09 10.71
N GLY A 120 -30.04 -3.99 9.40
CA GLY A 120 -29.59 -2.78 8.72
C GLY A 120 -28.24 -2.93 8.05
N GLU A 121 -27.78 -1.84 7.46
CA GLU A 121 -26.56 -1.80 6.66
C GLU A 121 -25.54 -0.83 7.26
N ILE A 122 -24.28 -1.27 7.27
CA ILE A 122 -23.16 -0.43 7.63
C ILE A 122 -22.82 0.48 6.45
N LYS A 123 -22.67 1.77 6.72
CA LYS A 123 -22.36 2.80 5.72
C LYS A 123 -21.03 3.47 6.03
N LYS A 124 -20.47 4.15 5.04
CA LYS A 124 -19.36 5.09 5.26
C LYS A 124 -19.87 6.28 6.07
N GLY A 125 -18.98 6.91 6.83
CA GLY A 125 -19.31 8.04 7.69
C GLY A 125 -19.84 7.59 9.05
N ILE A 126 -20.78 8.37 9.59
CA ILE A 126 -21.32 8.14 10.93
C ILE A 126 -22.43 7.08 10.85
N ASN A 127 -22.31 6.06 11.69
CA ASN A 127 -23.32 5.02 11.86
C ASN A 127 -23.85 5.07 13.29
N ALA A 128 -25.16 4.93 13.44
CA ALA A 128 -25.82 4.75 14.72
C ALA A 128 -26.09 3.26 14.95
N ILE A 129 -25.69 2.73 16.09
CA ILE A 129 -25.97 1.36 16.52
C ILE A 129 -26.78 1.38 17.80
N LYS A 130 -27.80 0.53 17.86
CA LYS A 130 -28.65 0.37 19.05
C LYS A 130 -29.05 -1.08 19.26
N LYS A 131 -29.35 -1.45 20.51
CA LYS A 131 -29.91 -2.75 20.85
C LYS A 131 -31.28 -2.62 21.49
N GLU A 132 -32.27 -3.26 20.89
CA GLU A 132 -33.67 -3.25 21.32
C GLU A 132 -34.25 -4.66 21.18
N ASN A 133 -34.95 -5.15 22.19
CA ASN A 133 -35.59 -6.48 22.20
C ASN A 133 -34.61 -7.62 21.88
N GLY A 134 -33.38 -7.56 22.39
CA GLY A 134 -32.33 -8.54 22.14
C GLY A 134 -31.73 -8.50 20.73
N GLN A 135 -32.14 -7.57 19.85
CA GLN A 135 -31.64 -7.45 18.48
C GLN A 135 -30.82 -6.17 18.29
N VAL A 136 -29.77 -6.27 17.47
CA VAL A 136 -28.91 -5.13 17.13
C VAL A 136 -29.41 -4.49 15.84
N TYR A 137 -29.59 -3.18 15.86
CA TYR A 137 -30.03 -2.38 14.73
C TYR A 137 -28.97 -1.34 14.36
N LEU A 138 -28.83 -1.11 13.05
CA LEU A 138 -27.95 -0.10 12.47
C LEU A 138 -28.75 0.90 11.64
N ASN A 139 -28.52 2.19 11.90
CA ASN A 139 -29.05 3.31 11.11
C ASN A 139 -30.59 3.28 10.97
N SER A 140 -31.29 2.86 12.03
CA SER A 140 -32.76 2.78 12.11
C SER A 140 -33.38 3.65 13.20
#